data_AF-A0A445AMW8-F1
#
_entry.id   AF-A0A445AMW8-F1
#
_cell.length_a   1.000
_cell.length_b   1.000
_cell.length_c   1.000
_cell.angle_alpha   90.00
_cell.angle_beta   90.00
_cell.angle_gamma   90.00
#
_symmetry.space_group_name_H-M   'P 1'
#
loop_
_entity.id
_entity.type
_entity.pdbx_description
1 polymer ?
#
loop_
_entity_poly.entity_id
_entity_poly.type
_entity_poly.pdbx_seq_one_letter_code
_entity_poly.pdbx_strand_id
1 'polypeptide(L)'
;MGKCSFQDSLKTLEADIQYANTLALSNPRDKDGGCYQMRLSYSPAAPIFLFLVQWADFRLAAALGLLRILIYVNCGSGKNTMSIYERKASIRQFYSVIFPALLQLQKGITDLEERKQKEMYLLRYQSKSDFEEKGGEYEIDNEREEECGVCLEVKGKVVLPNCCHTMCLNCYRSWFVRSESCPFCRDSLKRMDSGDLWIYTDKSDIVDVGTIYRENSKMLFLYIEKLPLVIPDPRHVSYDPFLR
;
A
#
# COMPACT_ATOMS: atom_id res chain seq x y z
N MET A 1 23.65 -15.86 -21.24
CA MET A 1 23.37 -15.42 -19.85
C MET A 1 24.69 -15.45 -19.09
N GLY A 2 25.32 -14.28 -18.91
CA GLY A 2 26.61 -14.19 -18.21
C GLY A 2 26.46 -14.55 -16.74
N LYS A 3 27.44 -15.26 -16.17
CA LYS A 3 27.52 -15.46 -14.72
C LYS A 3 27.70 -14.08 -14.07
N CYS A 4 26.70 -13.56 -13.37
CA CYS A 4 26.89 -12.40 -12.51
C CYS A 4 27.92 -12.77 -11.44
N SER A 5 29.01 -12.03 -11.33
CA SER A 5 29.99 -12.27 -10.28
C SER A 5 29.38 -11.95 -8.91
N PHE A 6 29.93 -12.50 -7.82
CA PHE A 6 29.53 -12.14 -6.46
C PHE A 6 29.51 -10.62 -6.29
N GLN A 7 30.54 -9.94 -6.79
CA GLN A 7 30.67 -8.49 -6.71
C GLN A 7 29.58 -7.74 -7.50
N ASP A 8 29.18 -8.24 -8.67
CA ASP A 8 28.10 -7.61 -9.44
C ASP A 8 26.75 -7.80 -8.75
N SER A 9 26.48 -9.01 -8.22
CA SER A 9 25.26 -9.28 -7.47
C SER A 9 25.15 -8.41 -6.21
N LEU A 10 26.28 -8.18 -5.54
CA LEU A 10 26.37 -7.34 -4.35
C LEU A 10 26.10 -5.87 -4.66
N LYS A 11 26.66 -5.36 -5.78
CA LYS A 11 26.37 -4.01 -6.27
C LYS A 11 24.89 -3.81 -6.59
N THR A 12 24.23 -4.82 -7.17
CA THR A 12 22.78 -4.77 -7.40
C THR A 12 22.01 -4.67 -6.09
N LEU A 13 22.37 -5.48 -5.08
CA LEU A 13 21.76 -5.39 -3.75
C LEU A 13 21.97 -4.01 -3.12
N GLU A 14 23.17 -3.45 -3.22
CA GLU A 14 23.46 -2.11 -2.70
C GLU A 14 22.64 -1.04 -3.42
N ALA A 15 22.51 -1.12 -4.75
CA ALA A 15 21.67 -0.20 -5.52
C ALA A 15 20.19 -0.28 -5.11
N ASP A 16 19.67 -1.49 -4.91
CA ASP A 16 18.29 -1.70 -4.44
C ASP A 16 18.08 -1.11 -3.04
N ILE A 17 19.05 -1.27 -2.13
CA ILE A 17 19.02 -0.65 -0.80
C ILE A 17 19.02 0.88 -0.90
N GLN A 18 19.84 1.46 -1.80
CA GLN A 18 19.85 2.90 -1.99
C GLN A 18 18.54 3.42 -2.55
N TYR A 19 17.96 2.73 -3.52
CA TYR A 19 16.65 3.08 -4.06
C TYR A 19 15.57 2.98 -2.98
N ALA A 20 15.58 1.92 -2.16
CA ALA A 20 14.69 1.77 -1.02
C ALA A 20 14.81 2.93 -0.01
N ASN A 21 16.03 3.45 0.21
CA ASN A 21 16.24 4.64 1.05
C ASN A 21 15.64 5.90 0.44
N THR A 22 15.77 6.10 -0.88
CA THR A 22 15.11 7.20 -1.58
C THR A 22 13.59 7.14 -1.40
N LEU A 23 13.00 5.94 -1.49
CA LEU A 23 11.58 5.73 -1.24
C LEU A 23 11.22 5.98 0.23
N ALA A 24 12.03 5.54 1.18
CA ALA A 24 11.74 5.77 2.60
C ALA A 24 11.76 7.26 2.97
N LEU A 25 12.63 8.06 2.34
CA LEU A 25 12.72 9.51 2.56
C LEU A 25 11.50 10.28 2.05
N SER A 26 10.91 9.85 0.93
CA SER A 26 9.69 10.47 0.39
C SER A 26 8.42 10.12 1.18
N ASN A 27 8.51 9.18 2.13
CA ASN A 27 7.38 8.68 2.93
C ASN A 27 7.59 8.93 4.44
N PRO A 28 7.70 10.21 4.89
CA PRO A 28 7.88 10.50 6.31
C PRO A 28 6.65 10.10 7.13
N ARG A 29 6.86 9.59 8.35
CA ARG A 29 5.79 9.31 9.30
C ARG A 29 5.02 10.59 9.63
N ASP A 30 3.69 10.51 9.60
CA ASP A 30 2.80 11.62 9.96
C ASP A 30 3.23 12.25 11.30
N LYS A 31 3.46 13.57 11.25
CA LYS A 31 3.71 14.54 12.35
C LYS A 31 5.03 14.44 13.15
N ASP A 32 5.68 13.29 13.23
CA ASP A 32 6.90 13.11 14.06
C ASP A 32 8.22 13.03 13.27
N GLY A 33 8.18 13.12 11.93
CA GLY A 33 9.37 13.16 11.07
C GLY A 33 10.23 11.89 11.10
N GLY A 34 9.68 10.77 11.60
CA GLY A 34 10.42 9.52 11.71
C GLY A 34 10.70 8.92 10.34
N CYS A 35 11.96 8.95 9.92
CA CYS A 35 12.46 8.27 8.73
C CYS A 35 13.31 7.07 9.12
N TYR A 36 13.47 6.13 8.20
CA TYR A 36 14.42 5.03 8.38
C TYR A 36 15.35 4.92 7.19
N GLN A 37 16.60 4.56 7.48
CA GLN A 37 17.66 4.37 6.50
C GLN A 37 18.21 2.96 6.62
N MET A 38 18.47 2.33 5.49
CA MET A 38 18.95 0.97 5.36
C MET A 38 20.40 0.95 4.87
N ARG A 39 21.19 0.05 5.43
CA ARG A 39 22.59 -0.17 5.03
C ARG A 39 22.92 -1.66 5.03
N LEU A 40 23.70 -2.10 4.05
CA LEU A 40 24.29 -3.43 4.06
C LEU A 40 25.36 -3.54 5.17
N SER A 41 25.31 -4.63 5.93
CA SER A 41 26.22 -4.93 7.03
C SER A 41 26.78 -6.33 6.87
N TYR A 42 28.06 -6.46 7.22
CA TYR A 42 28.81 -7.70 7.18
C TYR A 42 28.97 -8.25 8.60
N SER A 43 28.74 -9.54 8.78
CA SER A 43 29.02 -10.20 10.06
C SER A 43 30.52 -10.16 10.38
N PRO A 44 30.93 -10.24 11.66
CA PRO A 44 32.34 -10.34 12.03
C PRO A 44 33.07 -11.55 11.41
N ALA A 45 32.31 -12.59 11.05
CA ALA A 45 32.81 -13.79 10.38
C ALA A 45 33.01 -13.60 8.86
N ALA A 46 32.48 -12.53 8.26
CA ALA A 46 32.53 -12.29 6.82
C ALA A 46 33.98 -12.27 6.26
N PRO A 47 34.98 -11.62 6.88
CA PRO A 47 36.36 -11.64 6.38
C PRO A 47 36.95 -13.05 6.31
N ILE A 48 36.48 -13.97 7.16
CA ILE A 48 36.96 -15.36 7.22
C ILE A 48 36.26 -16.23 6.18
N PHE A 49 34.98 -16.02 5.88
CA PHE A 49 34.20 -16.95 5.05
C PHE A 49 33.84 -16.42 3.67
N LEU A 50 33.96 -15.11 3.40
CA LEU A 50 33.55 -14.54 2.11
C LEU A 50 34.37 -15.07 0.92
N PHE A 51 35.64 -15.44 1.12
CA PHE A 51 36.47 -16.01 0.06
C PHE A 51 35.89 -17.33 -0.50
N LEU A 52 35.19 -18.10 0.34
CA LEU A 52 34.58 -19.38 -0.03
C LEU A 52 33.35 -19.23 -0.94
N VAL A 53 32.77 -18.02 -1.01
CA VAL A 53 31.51 -17.75 -1.73
C VAL A 53 31.66 -16.75 -2.87
N GLN A 54 32.89 -16.35 -3.23
CA GLN A 54 33.17 -15.42 -4.33
C GLN A 54 32.69 -15.93 -5.70
N TRP A 55 32.56 -17.25 -5.86
CA TRP A 55 32.07 -17.89 -7.08
C TRP A 55 30.54 -18.00 -7.15
N ALA A 56 29.83 -17.58 -6.10
CA ALA A 56 28.37 -17.64 -5.98
C ALA A 56 27.76 -16.23 -5.84
N ASP A 57 26.42 -16.13 -5.91
CA ASP A 57 25.67 -14.90 -5.67
C ASP A 57 25.66 -14.54 -4.16
N PHE A 58 25.51 -13.25 -3.82
CA PHE A 58 25.31 -12.75 -2.44
C PHE A 58 24.27 -13.56 -1.65
N ARG A 59 23.29 -14.18 -2.33
CA ARG A 59 22.26 -15.02 -1.72
C ARG A 59 22.83 -16.13 -0.83
N LEU A 60 23.95 -16.74 -1.23
CA LEU A 60 24.62 -17.77 -0.44
C LEU A 60 25.24 -17.16 0.82
N ALA A 61 25.96 -16.04 0.68
CA ALA A 61 26.52 -15.30 1.82
C ALA A 61 25.42 -14.81 2.79
N ALA A 62 24.25 -14.42 2.26
CA ALA A 62 23.09 -14.04 3.04
C ALA A 62 22.52 -15.21 3.85
N ALA A 63 22.38 -16.38 3.22
CA ALA A 63 21.90 -17.61 3.85
C ALA A 63 22.83 -18.09 4.97
N LEU A 64 24.15 -17.98 4.77
CA LEU A 64 25.17 -18.28 5.78
C LEU A 64 25.25 -17.25 6.92
N GLY A 65 24.49 -16.17 6.84
CA GLY A 65 24.51 -15.14 7.88
C GLY A 65 25.61 -14.10 7.74
N LEU A 66 26.39 -14.14 6.67
CA LEU A 66 27.52 -13.23 6.47
C LEU A 66 27.08 -11.81 6.10
N LEU A 67 25.90 -11.68 5.49
CA LEU A 67 25.30 -10.41 5.09
C LEU A 67 23.95 -10.18 5.81
N ARG A 68 23.74 -8.95 6.27
CA ARG A 68 22.50 -8.46 6.90
C ARG A 68 22.23 -7.04 6.44
N ILE A 69 20.99 -6.59 6.56
CA ILE A 69 20.61 -5.20 6.34
C ILE A 69 20.32 -4.59 7.70
N LEU A 70 21.02 -3.51 8.03
CA LEU A 70 20.74 -2.70 9.21
C LEU A 70 19.77 -1.60 8.81
N ILE A 71 18.76 -1.38 9.66
CA ILE A 71 17.76 -0.35 9.50
C ILE A 71 17.88 0.60 10.68
N TYR A 72 18.34 1.80 10.40
CA TYR A 72 18.40 2.92 11.34
C TYR A 72 17.02 3.56 11.38
N VAL A 73 16.37 3.54 12.53
CA VAL A 73 15.07 4.18 12.70
C VAL A 73 15.26 5.44 13.53
N ASN A 74 14.91 6.58 12.96
CA ASN A 74 14.88 7.85 13.68
C ASN A 74 13.45 8.02 14.21
N CYS A 75 13.28 7.99 15.54
CA CYS A 75 12.00 8.33 16.15
C CYS A 75 12.06 9.73 16.77
N GLY A 76 11.27 10.65 16.24
CA GLY A 76 10.87 11.85 16.95
C GLY A 76 9.86 11.48 18.02
N SER A 77 10.23 11.53 19.29
CA SER A 77 9.26 11.55 20.38
C SER A 77 8.81 13.00 20.56
N GLY A 78 7.51 13.25 20.82
CA GLY A 78 6.97 14.60 21.08
C GLY A 78 7.61 15.33 22.29
N LYS A 79 8.55 14.70 23.00
CA LYS A 79 9.54 15.34 23.87
C LYS A 79 10.84 15.35 23.09
N ASN A 80 11.36 16.54 22.79
CA ASN A 80 12.50 16.95 21.94
C ASN A 80 13.80 16.08 21.99
N THR A 81 13.69 14.76 21.93
CA THR A 81 14.75 13.76 22.13
C THR A 81 14.62 12.79 20.96
N MET A 82 15.48 12.97 19.95
CA MET A 82 15.61 12.02 18.86
C MET A 82 16.34 10.78 19.38
N SER A 83 15.70 9.62 19.32
CA SER A 83 16.35 8.33 19.58
C SER A 83 16.62 7.64 18.25
N ILE A 84 17.89 7.33 17.98
CA ILE A 84 18.31 6.49 16.86
C ILE A 84 18.50 5.08 17.40
N TYR A 85 17.77 4.11 16.86
CA TYR A 85 17.99 2.70 17.16
C TYR A 85 18.13 1.87 15.89
N GLU A 86 18.91 0.79 16.00
CA GLU A 86 19.24 -0.07 14.87
C GLU A 86 18.44 -1.37 14.92
N ARG A 87 17.90 -1.78 13.77
CA ARG A 87 17.18 -3.05 13.58
C ARG A 87 17.91 -3.91 12.56
N LYS A 88 17.95 -5.23 12.78
CA LYS A 88 18.54 -6.20 11.84
C LYS A 88 17.45 -6.85 10.99
N ALA A 89 17.55 -6.71 9.68
CA ALA A 89 16.80 -7.47 8.70
C ALA A 89 17.70 -8.45 7.94
N SER A 90 17.15 -9.60 7.59
CA SER A 90 17.75 -10.47 6.58
C SER A 90 17.47 -9.90 5.18
N ILE A 91 18.33 -10.26 4.21
CA ILE A 91 18.10 -9.88 2.80
C ILE A 91 16.80 -10.49 2.26
N ARG A 92 16.39 -11.67 2.77
CA ARG A 92 15.08 -12.25 2.46
C ARG A 92 13.94 -11.35 2.92
N GLN A 93 13.96 -10.84 4.15
CA GLN A 93 12.94 -9.93 4.67
C GLN A 93 12.91 -8.61 3.91
N PHE A 94 14.07 -8.11 3.47
CA PHE A 94 14.14 -6.94 2.62
C PHE A 94 13.38 -7.14 1.31
N TYR A 95 13.71 -8.17 0.53
CA TYR A 95 13.05 -8.39 -0.77
C TYR A 95 11.62 -8.92 -0.69
N SER A 96 11.22 -9.58 0.40
CA SER A 96 9.86 -10.16 0.51
C SER A 96 8.85 -9.25 1.20
N VAL A 97 9.29 -8.30 2.02
CA VAL A 97 8.39 -7.46 2.82
C VAL A 97 8.70 -5.98 2.64
N ILE A 98 9.93 -5.56 2.96
CA ILE A 98 10.27 -4.13 3.10
C ILE A 98 10.28 -3.43 1.74
N PHE A 99 11.03 -3.97 0.78
CA PHE A 99 11.18 -3.36 -0.54
C PHE A 99 9.87 -3.37 -1.34
N PRO A 100 9.10 -4.47 -1.41
CA PRO A 100 7.77 -4.44 -2.03
C PRO A 100 6.80 -3.45 -1.38
N ALA A 101 6.80 -3.34 -0.04
CA ALA A 101 5.94 -2.40 0.66
C ALA A 101 6.29 -0.94 0.29
N LEU A 102 7.57 -0.60 0.19
CA LEU A 102 8.01 0.73 -0.24
C LEU A 102 7.59 1.06 -1.68
N LEU A 103 7.69 0.09 -2.59
CA LEU A 103 7.23 0.25 -3.97
C LEU A 103 5.71 0.47 -4.05
N GLN A 104 4.94 -0.26 -3.24
CA GLN A 104 3.48 -0.08 -3.17
C GLN A 104 3.10 1.30 -2.64
N LEU A 105 3.81 1.80 -1.64
CA LEU A 105 3.59 3.14 -1.09
C LEU A 105 3.89 4.23 -2.12
N GLN A 106 4.98 4.10 -2.89
CA GLN A 106 5.29 5.03 -3.97
C GLN A 106 4.17 5.08 -5.02
N LYS A 107 3.69 3.91 -5.46
CA LYS A 107 2.59 3.84 -6.44
C LYS A 107 1.32 4.53 -5.90
N GLY A 108 0.98 4.29 -4.63
CA GLY A 108 -0.15 4.95 -3.98
C GLY A 108 -0.02 6.48 -3.94
N ILE A 109 1.18 7.02 -3.75
CA ILE A 109 1.42 8.48 -3.83
C ILE A 109 1.14 9.00 -5.25
N THR A 110 1.67 8.33 -6.28
CA THR A 110 1.48 8.75 -7.67
C THR A 110 0.00 8.74 -8.06
N ASP A 111 -0.73 7.68 -7.68
CA ASP A 111 -2.17 7.56 -7.95
C ASP A 111 -2.98 8.67 -7.25
N LEU A 112 -2.57 9.07 -6.03
CA LEU A 112 -3.18 10.18 -5.29
C LEU A 112 -2.91 11.54 -5.94
N GLU A 113 -1.68 11.76 -6.42
CA GLU A 113 -1.30 12.99 -7.12
C GLU A 113 -2.06 13.13 -8.45
N GLU A 114 -2.17 12.05 -9.23
CA GLU A 114 -2.93 12.03 -10.48
C GLU A 114 -4.42 12.33 -10.23
N ARG A 115 -5.03 11.73 -9.20
CA ARG A 115 -6.42 12.03 -8.83
C ARG A 115 -6.61 13.49 -8.46
N LYS A 116 -5.74 14.06 -7.63
CA LYS A 116 -5.78 15.49 -7.27
C LYS A 116 -5.61 16.38 -8.49
N GLN A 117 -4.70 16.04 -9.40
CA GLN A 117 -4.52 16.79 -10.65
C GLN A 117 -5.77 16.73 -11.52
N LYS A 118 -6.42 15.56 -11.62
CA LYS A 118 -7.67 15.37 -12.36
C LYS A 118 -8.82 16.17 -11.75
N GLU A 119 -8.98 16.15 -10.42
CA GLU A 119 -9.98 16.97 -9.70
C GLU A 119 -9.73 18.47 -9.91
N MET A 120 -8.49 18.92 -9.74
CA MET A 120 -8.09 20.30 -10.00
C MET A 120 -8.34 20.73 -11.45
N TYR A 121 -8.11 19.84 -12.40
CA TYR A 121 -8.43 20.08 -13.82
C TYR A 121 -9.93 20.21 -14.04
N LEU A 122 -10.74 19.30 -13.48
CA LEU A 122 -12.20 19.33 -13.58
C LEU A 122 -12.79 20.61 -12.97
N LEU A 123 -12.34 21.01 -11.77
CA LEU A 123 -12.75 22.25 -11.12
C LEU A 123 -12.44 23.49 -11.97
N ARG A 124 -11.26 23.52 -12.59
CA ARG A 124 -10.86 24.65 -13.48
C ARG A 124 -11.64 24.68 -14.79
N TYR A 125 -12.09 23.55 -15.29
CA TYR A 125 -12.83 23.47 -16.55
C TYR A 125 -14.34 23.72 -16.35
N GLN A 126 -14.93 23.17 -15.28
CA GLN A 126 -16.31 23.49 -14.85
C GLN A 126 -16.47 24.97 -14.49
N SER A 127 -15.44 25.62 -13.94
CA SER A 127 -15.44 27.08 -13.71
C SER A 127 -15.52 27.92 -15.01
N LYS A 128 -15.31 27.33 -16.20
CA LYS A 128 -15.38 28.03 -17.50
C LYS A 128 -16.58 27.64 -18.37
N SER A 129 -17.27 26.56 -18.05
CA SER A 129 -18.52 26.15 -18.72
C SER A 129 -19.61 25.95 -17.67
N ASP A 130 -20.44 26.98 -17.54
CA ASP A 130 -21.88 26.94 -17.20
C ASP A 130 -22.23 28.08 -16.25
N PHE A 131 -22.43 29.26 -16.86
CA PHE A 131 -23.37 30.25 -16.35
C PHE A 131 -24.75 29.58 -16.39
N GLU A 132 -25.27 29.25 -15.20
CA GLU A 132 -26.67 28.92 -14.93
C GLU A 132 -27.20 27.61 -15.57
N GLU A 133 -28.00 26.84 -14.81
CA GLU A 133 -28.82 25.72 -15.33
C GLU A 133 -28.23 24.28 -15.40
N LYS A 134 -27.22 23.91 -14.59
CA LYS A 134 -26.83 22.47 -14.50
C LYS A 134 -26.52 21.91 -13.11
N GLY A 135 -26.68 22.71 -12.06
CA GLY A 135 -26.48 22.28 -10.68
C GLY A 135 -27.62 21.43 -10.11
N GLY A 136 -28.83 21.52 -10.67
CA GLY A 136 -29.99 20.76 -10.16
C GLY A 136 -30.11 19.35 -10.74
N GLU A 137 -29.77 19.15 -12.01
CA GLU A 137 -29.95 17.86 -12.69
C GLU A 137 -28.96 16.79 -12.20
N TYR A 138 -27.72 17.16 -11.86
CA TYR A 138 -26.71 16.17 -11.44
C TYR A 138 -26.98 15.58 -10.06
N GLU A 139 -27.49 16.37 -9.11
CA GLU A 139 -27.84 15.89 -7.76
C GLU A 139 -29.07 14.98 -7.81
N ILE A 140 -30.07 15.36 -8.61
CA ILE A 140 -31.30 14.57 -8.81
C ILE A 140 -31.01 13.25 -9.54
N ASP A 141 -30.13 13.24 -10.54
CA ASP A 141 -29.77 12.03 -11.28
C ASP A 141 -28.95 11.07 -10.41
N ASN A 142 -28.05 11.60 -9.57
CA ASN A 142 -27.23 10.81 -8.66
C ASN A 142 -28.06 10.19 -7.52
N GLU A 143 -29.05 10.91 -6.95
CA GLU A 143 -30.03 10.34 -6.00
C GLU A 143 -30.86 9.21 -6.64
N ARG A 144 -31.34 9.40 -7.87
CA ARG A 144 -32.09 8.37 -8.61
C ARG A 144 -31.25 7.14 -8.95
N GLU A 145 -29.96 7.33 -9.22
CA GLU A 145 -29.02 6.23 -9.42
C GLU A 145 -28.75 5.46 -8.13
N GLU A 146 -28.74 6.11 -6.96
CA GLU A 146 -28.52 5.50 -5.64
C GLU A 146 -29.73 4.74 -5.07
N GLU A 147 -30.94 5.09 -5.50
CA GLU A 147 -32.17 4.44 -5.10
C GLU A 147 -32.33 3.02 -5.69
N CYS A 148 -33.02 2.16 -4.94
CA CYS A 148 -33.51 0.90 -5.48
C CYS A 148 -34.62 1.17 -6.51
N GLY A 149 -34.43 0.75 -7.76
CA GLY A 149 -35.43 0.89 -8.84
C GLY A 149 -36.77 0.14 -8.65
N VAL A 150 -36.98 -0.50 -7.49
CA VAL A 150 -38.24 -1.17 -7.12
C VAL A 150 -38.95 -0.47 -5.96
N CYS A 151 -38.24 -0.12 -4.88
CA CYS A 151 -38.84 0.52 -3.70
C CYS A 151 -38.54 2.01 -3.55
N LEU A 152 -37.68 2.58 -4.41
CA LEU A 152 -37.27 3.98 -4.41
C LEU A 152 -36.63 4.43 -3.08
N GLU A 153 -36.04 3.50 -2.34
CA GLU A 153 -35.31 3.80 -1.10
C GLU A 153 -33.81 3.67 -1.36
N VAL A 154 -33.02 4.58 -0.77
CA VAL A 154 -31.57 4.52 -0.74
C VAL A 154 -31.15 3.38 0.19
N LYS A 155 -30.77 2.25 -0.41
CA LYS A 155 -30.37 1.01 0.29
C LYS A 155 -29.23 0.36 -0.48
N GLY A 156 -28.43 -0.43 0.21
CA GLY A 156 -27.44 -1.31 -0.42
C GLY A 156 -28.09 -2.16 -1.51
N LYS A 157 -27.56 -2.05 -2.73
CA LYS A 157 -28.05 -2.74 -3.92
C LYS A 157 -27.29 -4.05 -4.12
N VAL A 158 -27.95 -5.02 -4.72
CA VAL A 158 -27.35 -6.25 -5.23
C VAL A 158 -27.48 -6.27 -6.75
N VAL A 159 -26.47 -6.83 -7.41
CA VAL A 159 -26.42 -7.00 -8.87
C VAL A 159 -26.88 -8.43 -9.20
N LEU A 160 -27.82 -8.54 -10.14
CA LEU A 160 -28.26 -9.83 -10.67
C LEU A 160 -27.24 -10.33 -11.72
N PRO A 161 -26.62 -11.51 -11.56
CA PRO A 161 -25.55 -12.01 -12.44
C PRO A 161 -26.00 -12.31 -13.87
N ASN A 162 -27.28 -12.64 -14.09
CA ASN A 162 -27.77 -13.00 -15.42
C ASN A 162 -28.08 -11.79 -16.31
N CYS A 163 -28.37 -10.62 -15.72
CA CYS A 163 -28.85 -9.45 -16.45
C CYS A 163 -28.26 -8.12 -15.99
N CYS A 164 -27.34 -8.14 -15.02
CA CYS A 164 -26.65 -7.00 -14.41
C CYS A 164 -27.54 -5.90 -13.81
N HIS A 165 -28.85 -6.12 -13.70
CA HIS A 165 -29.77 -5.17 -13.07
C HIS A 165 -29.58 -5.13 -11.55
N THR A 166 -29.83 -3.96 -10.97
CA THR A 166 -29.61 -3.69 -9.55
C THR A 166 -30.93 -3.43 -8.81
N MET A 167 -31.04 -3.97 -7.60
CA MET A 167 -32.14 -3.67 -6.66
C MET A 167 -31.68 -3.94 -5.23
N CYS A 168 -32.38 -3.46 -4.22
CA CYS A 168 -32.02 -3.79 -2.84
C CYS A 168 -32.31 -5.28 -2.51
N LEU A 169 -31.56 -5.83 -1.54
CA LEU A 169 -31.68 -7.24 -1.16
C LEU A 169 -33.10 -7.64 -0.72
N ASN A 170 -33.82 -6.73 -0.07
CA ASN A 170 -35.20 -6.96 0.37
C ASN A 170 -36.16 -7.07 -0.83
N CYS A 171 -36.04 -6.16 -1.80
CA CYS A 171 -36.81 -6.22 -3.04
C CYS A 171 -36.51 -7.51 -3.80
N TYR A 172 -35.24 -7.89 -3.93
CA TYR A 172 -34.85 -9.16 -4.53
C TYR A 172 -35.54 -10.35 -3.86
N ARG A 173 -35.42 -10.49 -2.53
CA ARG A 173 -36.01 -11.62 -1.78
C ARG A 173 -37.53 -11.68 -1.95
N SER A 174 -38.21 -10.54 -1.83
CA SER A 174 -39.66 -10.47 -1.98
C SER A 174 -40.14 -10.81 -3.40
N TRP A 175 -39.38 -10.39 -4.41
CA TRP A 175 -39.73 -10.56 -5.81
C TRP A 175 -39.40 -11.97 -6.32
N PHE A 176 -38.27 -12.52 -5.88
CA PHE A 176 -37.84 -13.87 -6.19
C PHE A 176 -38.92 -14.89 -5.81
N VAL A 177 -39.48 -14.81 -4.60
CA VAL A 177 -40.55 -15.70 -4.12
C VAL A 177 -41.84 -15.59 -4.97
N ARG A 178 -42.09 -14.43 -5.60
CA ARG A 178 -43.33 -14.17 -6.35
C ARG A 178 -43.26 -14.54 -7.82
N SER A 179 -42.13 -14.25 -8.48
CA SER A 179 -42.06 -14.23 -9.94
C SER A 179 -40.83 -14.95 -10.49
N GLU A 180 -39.82 -15.24 -9.65
CA GLU A 180 -38.57 -15.90 -10.03
C GLU A 180 -37.92 -15.32 -11.32
N SER A 181 -38.13 -14.03 -11.57
CA SER A 181 -37.72 -13.32 -12.79
C SER A 181 -37.32 -11.89 -12.42
N CYS A 182 -36.39 -11.31 -13.18
CA CYS A 182 -35.95 -9.93 -12.98
C CYS A 182 -37.14 -8.97 -13.18
N PRO A 183 -37.43 -8.05 -12.25
CA PRO A 183 -38.52 -7.07 -12.39
C PRO A 183 -38.29 -6.08 -13.54
N PHE A 184 -37.03 -5.91 -13.99
CA PHE A 184 -36.66 -4.95 -15.02
C PHE A 184 -36.69 -5.56 -16.44
N CYS A 185 -36.14 -6.76 -16.62
CA CYS A 185 -36.02 -7.40 -17.94
C CYS A 185 -36.74 -8.75 -18.07
N ARG A 186 -37.33 -9.27 -16.99
CA ARG A 186 -38.02 -10.57 -16.93
C ARG A 186 -37.14 -11.81 -17.15
N ASP A 187 -35.82 -11.65 -17.18
CA ASP A 187 -34.88 -12.78 -17.23
C ASP A 187 -35.04 -13.68 -16.00
N SER A 188 -34.89 -14.99 -16.21
CA SER A 188 -35.08 -16.01 -15.18
C SER A 188 -34.03 -15.92 -14.06
N LEU A 189 -34.51 -16.00 -12.81
CA LEU A 189 -33.68 -16.03 -11.60
C LEU A 189 -33.55 -17.45 -11.00
N LYS A 190 -34.23 -18.45 -11.56
CA LYS A 190 -34.34 -19.83 -11.03
C LYS A 190 -33.03 -20.58 -10.78
N ARG A 191 -31.90 -20.10 -11.31
CA ARG A 191 -30.57 -20.73 -11.18
C ARG A 191 -29.63 -20.00 -10.22
N MET A 192 -30.15 -19.06 -9.42
CA MET A 192 -29.32 -18.25 -8.54
C MET A 192 -29.53 -18.64 -7.08
N ASP A 193 -28.44 -18.94 -6.37
CA ASP A 193 -28.43 -18.99 -4.91
C ASP A 193 -28.24 -17.57 -4.35
N SER A 194 -28.61 -17.37 -3.08
CA SER A 194 -28.36 -16.15 -2.32
C SER A 194 -26.88 -15.76 -2.24
N GLY A 195 -25.97 -16.73 -2.42
CA GLY A 195 -24.53 -16.50 -2.51
C GLY A 195 -24.03 -16.00 -3.87
N ASP A 196 -24.85 -16.07 -4.93
CA ASP A 196 -24.49 -15.63 -6.28
C ASP A 196 -24.81 -14.13 -6.53
N LEU A 197 -25.38 -13.46 -5.52
CA LEU A 197 -25.69 -12.04 -5.55
C LEU A 197 -24.45 -11.23 -5.21
N TRP A 198 -24.04 -10.34 -6.11
CA TRP A 198 -22.93 -9.43 -5.88
C TRP A 198 -23.45 -8.17 -5.20
N ILE A 199 -22.77 -7.73 -4.13
CA ILE A 199 -23.09 -6.46 -3.48
C ILE A 199 -22.58 -5.33 -4.37
N TYR A 200 -23.46 -4.41 -4.74
CA TYR A 200 -23.08 -3.17 -5.40
C TYR A 200 -22.39 -2.28 -4.36
N THR A 201 -21.08 -2.12 -4.49
CA THR A 201 -20.29 -1.21 -3.67
C THR A 201 -20.50 0.22 -4.17
N ASP A 202 -20.98 1.10 -3.31
CA ASP A 202 -21.11 2.51 -3.65
C ASP A 202 -19.73 3.15 -3.84
N LYS A 203 -19.66 4.31 -4.51
CA LYS A 203 -18.42 5.12 -4.60
C LYS A 203 -17.88 5.47 -3.20
N SER A 204 -18.76 5.63 -2.22
CA SER A 204 -18.45 5.87 -0.81
C SER A 204 -17.95 4.63 -0.05
N ASP A 205 -18.27 3.42 -0.52
CA ASP A 205 -17.78 2.16 0.06
C ASP A 205 -16.36 1.81 -0.40
N ILE A 206 -15.84 2.52 -1.41
CA ILE A 206 -14.47 2.36 -1.88
C ILE A 206 -13.55 3.05 -0.86
N VAL A 207 -12.76 2.26 -0.13
CA VAL A 207 -11.77 2.79 0.83
C VAL A 207 -10.87 3.81 0.11
N ASP A 208 -10.85 5.04 0.62
CA ASP A 208 -10.03 6.10 0.05
C ASP A 208 -8.56 5.68 -0.04
N VAL A 209 -7.92 5.95 -1.19
CA VAL A 209 -6.53 5.59 -1.47
C VAL A 209 -5.59 6.23 -0.44
N GLY A 210 -5.93 7.40 0.10
CA GLY A 210 -5.19 8.05 1.17
C GLY A 210 -5.26 7.26 2.48
N THR A 211 -6.40 6.65 2.78
CA THR A 211 -6.55 5.77 3.94
C THR A 211 -5.77 4.47 3.79
N ILE A 212 -5.85 3.81 2.62
CA ILE A 212 -5.05 2.61 2.31
C ILE A 212 -3.56 2.91 2.44
N TYR A 213 -3.10 4.02 1.87
CA TYR A 213 -1.70 4.44 1.95
C TYR A 213 -1.24 4.63 3.41
N ARG A 214 -2.04 5.34 4.22
CA ARG A 214 -1.72 5.59 5.64
C ARG A 214 -1.65 4.29 6.45
N GLU A 215 -2.55 3.35 6.20
CA GLU A 215 -2.56 2.04 6.88
C GLU A 215 -1.36 1.18 6.46
N ASN A 216 -1.06 1.11 5.16
CA ASN A 216 0.10 0.38 4.65
C ASN A 216 1.42 0.95 5.20
N SER A 217 1.54 2.28 5.30
CA SER A 217 2.70 2.94 5.89
C SER A 217 2.86 2.58 7.38
N LYS A 218 1.77 2.60 8.15
CA LYS A 218 1.77 2.16 9.56
C LYS A 218 2.18 0.70 9.71
N MET A 219 1.67 -0.19 8.86
CA MET A 219 1.98 -1.63 8.90
C MET A 219 3.45 -1.90 8.62
N LEU A 220 4.03 -1.21 7.63
CA LEU A 220 5.47 -1.31 7.33
C LEU A 220 6.32 -0.85 8.52
N PHE A 221 5.95 0.25 9.16
CA PHE A 221 6.66 0.76 10.33
C PHE A 221 6.61 -0.23 11.51
N LEU A 222 5.43 -0.75 11.84
CA LEU A 222 5.27 -1.75 12.90
C LEU A 222 6.05 -3.03 12.62
N TYR A 223 6.14 -3.44 11.35
CA TYR A 223 6.98 -4.57 10.96
C TYR A 223 8.47 -4.29 11.25
N ILE A 224 8.96 -3.10 10.90
CA ILE A 224 10.35 -2.70 11.15
C ILE A 224 10.64 -2.63 12.66
N GLU A 225 9.73 -2.10 13.48
CA GLU A 225 9.90 -2.06 14.94
C GLU A 225 10.02 -3.44 15.58
N LYS A 226 9.32 -4.44 15.01
CA LYS A 226 9.36 -5.84 15.47
C LYS A 226 10.62 -6.58 15.04
N LEU A 227 11.45 -6.01 14.17
CA LEU A 227 12.73 -6.62 13.81
C LEU A 227 13.69 -6.66 15.02
N PRO A 228 14.62 -7.63 15.06
CA PRO A 228 15.62 -7.73 16.12
C PRO A 228 16.36 -6.41 16.34
N LEU A 229 16.32 -5.91 17.58
CA LEU A 229 17.05 -4.72 18.01
C LEU A 229 18.55 -5.02 18.08
N VAL A 230 19.37 -4.12 17.56
CA VAL A 230 20.80 -4.09 17.85
C VAL A 230 20.97 -3.19 19.07
N ILE A 231 21.27 -3.78 20.21
CA ILE A 231 21.60 -3.03 21.42
C ILE A 231 23.00 -2.44 21.21
N PRO A 232 23.18 -1.11 21.24
CA PRO A 232 24.51 -0.51 21.19
C PRO A 232 25.30 -1.03 22.39
N ASP A 233 26.51 -1.56 22.18
CA ASP A 233 27.42 -1.85 23.30
C ASP A 233 27.77 -0.50 23.95
N PRO A 234 27.47 -0.29 25.23
CA PRO A 234 27.80 0.97 25.92
C PRO A 234 29.31 1.28 25.94
N ARG A 235 30.17 0.36 25.51
CA ARG A 235 31.63 0.55 25.39
C ARG A 235 32.12 1.08 24.05
N HIS A 236 31.24 1.26 23.04
CA HIS A 236 31.62 1.69 21.69
C HIS A 236 30.82 2.90 21.15
N VAL A 237 30.43 3.83 22.02
CA VAL A 237 29.92 5.15 21.57
C VAL A 237 31.10 6.06 21.25
N SER A 238 31.65 5.95 20.03
CA SER A 238 32.46 7.03 19.47
C SER A 238 31.49 8.06 18.90
N TYR A 239 31.20 9.12 19.66
CA TYR A 239 30.67 10.35 19.07
C TYR A 239 31.73 10.88 18.09
N ASP A 240 31.45 10.86 16.80
CA ASP A 240 32.21 11.66 15.83
C ASP A 240 31.57 13.06 15.78
N PRO A 241 32.22 14.11 16.32
CA PRO A 241 31.64 15.44 16.37
C PRO A 241 31.72 16.22 15.05
N PHE A 242 32.23 15.63 13.96
CA PHE A 242 32.63 16.38 12.76
C PHE A 242 31.75 16.21 11.52
N LEU A 243 30.46 15.90 11.66
CA LEU A 243 29.48 16.07 10.58
C LEU A 243 28.51 17.19 10.93
N ARG A 244 28.93 18.41 10.62
CA ARG A 244 28.13 19.64 10.61
C ARG A 244 28.19 20.26 9.22
#